data_AF-A0A4Q7ZNN5-F1
#
_entry.id   AF-A0A4Q7ZNN5-F1
#
_cell.length_a   1.000
_cell.length_b   1.000
_cell.length_c   1.000
_cell.angle_alpha   90.00
_cell.angle_beta   90.00
_cell.angle_gamma   90.00
#
_symmetry.space_group_name_H-M   'P 1'
#
loop_
_entity.id
_entity.type
_entity.pdbx_description
1 polymer ?
#
loop_
_entity_poly.entity_id
_entity_poly.type
_entity_poly.pdbx_seq_one_letter_code
_entity_poly.pdbx_strand_id
1 'polypeptide(L)'
;MPEKDGTVKHQGKVATPRVSAAAWTELTGYRAEYLSRGTVLRCPADYPYESVVDFLLIEDLESPSGFSLLVATGYKAGITLVRLPAEALLLRDGIRAVDRAWLVANWNAWIYERGPEGVLVAENYLAIDDPGDRDHG
;
A
#
# COMPACT_ATOMS: atom_id res chain seq x y z
N MET A 1 -18.82 -50.15 38.46
CA MET A 1 -19.30 -49.00 37.66
C MET A 1 -18.40 -47.81 37.99
N PRO A 2 -17.80 -47.12 37.00
CA PRO A 2 -16.72 -46.17 37.25
C PRO A 2 -17.23 -44.72 37.31
N GLU A 3 -16.61 -43.91 38.14
CA GLU A 3 -16.75 -42.45 38.15
C GLU A 3 -15.42 -41.84 37.68
N LYS A 4 -15.53 -40.86 36.77
CA LYS A 4 -14.43 -40.25 36.02
C LYS A 4 -13.94 -39.00 36.75
N ASP A 5 -12.63 -38.84 36.86
CA ASP A 5 -11.95 -37.57 37.00
C ASP A 5 -10.61 -37.76 36.24
N GLY A 6 -10.23 -37.01 35.22
CA GLY A 6 -10.25 -35.56 35.10
C GLY A 6 -8.83 -35.16 34.70
N THR A 7 -8.46 -35.33 33.43
CA THR A 7 -7.20 -34.77 32.91
C THR A 7 -7.46 -34.21 31.52
N VAL A 8 -7.82 -32.92 31.47
CA VAL A 8 -7.99 -32.17 30.24
C VAL A 8 -6.60 -31.77 29.73
N LYS A 9 -6.14 -32.40 28.65
CA LYS A 9 -5.01 -31.90 27.87
C LYS A 9 -5.52 -30.76 26.98
N HIS A 10 -5.34 -29.51 27.39
CA HIS A 10 -5.48 -28.37 26.49
C HIS A 10 -4.20 -28.22 25.65
N GLN A 11 -4.08 -28.98 24.58
CA GLN A 11 -3.25 -28.58 23.43
C GLN A 11 -4.14 -27.81 22.45
N GLY A 12 -4.44 -26.56 22.81
CA GLY A 12 -4.91 -25.59 21.83
C GLY A 12 -3.70 -25.13 21.05
N LYS A 13 -3.50 -25.66 19.86
CA LYS A 13 -2.57 -25.09 18.88
C LYS A 13 -3.15 -23.72 18.52
N VAL A 14 -2.61 -22.66 19.12
CA VAL A 14 -2.94 -21.29 18.74
C VAL A 14 -2.53 -21.18 17.28
N ALA A 15 -3.52 -21.09 16.38
CA ALA A 15 -3.24 -20.83 14.99
C ALA A 15 -2.65 -19.43 14.90
N THR A 16 -1.34 -19.33 14.73
CA THR A 16 -0.69 -18.09 14.35
C THR A 16 -1.36 -17.61 13.07
N PRO A 17 -1.94 -16.41 13.02
CA PRO A 17 -2.50 -15.89 11.79
C PRO A 17 -1.36 -15.87 10.77
N ARG A 18 -1.55 -16.55 9.64
CA ARG A 18 -0.63 -16.41 8.51
C ARG A 18 -0.73 -14.96 8.08
N VAL A 19 0.30 -14.16 8.39
CA VAL A 19 0.40 -12.78 7.93
C VAL A 19 0.45 -12.86 6.39
N SER A 20 -0.66 -12.56 5.72
CA SER A 20 -0.66 -12.49 4.27
C SER A 20 0.06 -11.20 3.89
N ALA A 21 1.10 -11.30 3.07
CA ALA A 21 1.70 -10.14 2.41
C ALA A 21 0.58 -9.24 1.82
N ALA A 22 0.79 -7.91 1.83
CA ALA A 22 -0.17 -7.00 1.23
C ALA A 22 -0.52 -7.48 -0.19
N ALA A 23 -1.82 -7.68 -0.45
CA ALA A 23 -2.28 -8.19 -1.73
C ALA A 23 -2.15 -7.07 -2.78
N TRP A 24 -1.09 -7.14 -3.57
CA TRP A 24 -0.89 -6.24 -4.70
C TRP A 24 -2.00 -6.42 -5.73
N THR A 25 -2.65 -5.33 -6.11
CA THR A 25 -3.73 -5.31 -7.11
C THR A 25 -3.49 -4.21 -8.12
N GLU A 26 -3.77 -4.43 -9.40
CA GLU A 26 -3.60 -3.38 -10.41
C GLU A 26 -4.48 -2.15 -10.13
N LEU A 27 -3.91 -0.94 -10.25
CA LEU A 27 -4.59 0.34 -10.00
C LEU A 27 -5.83 0.53 -10.88
N THR A 28 -5.72 0.19 -12.17
CA THR A 28 -6.80 0.32 -13.16
C THR A 28 -7.98 -0.63 -12.85
N GLY A 29 -7.68 -1.82 -12.33
CA GLY A 29 -8.65 -2.81 -11.87
C GLY A 29 -9.02 -2.71 -10.39
N TYR A 30 -8.47 -1.73 -9.66
CA TYR A 30 -8.65 -1.61 -8.23
C TYR A 30 -10.10 -1.22 -7.89
N ARG A 31 -10.75 -2.01 -7.02
CA ARG A 31 -12.20 -1.91 -6.78
C ARG A 31 -12.59 -0.70 -5.92
N ALA A 32 -11.71 -0.23 -5.05
CA ALA A 32 -12.03 0.93 -4.22
C ALA A 32 -12.04 2.20 -5.07
N GLU A 33 -12.93 3.14 -4.75
CA GLU A 33 -13.03 4.43 -5.45
C GLU A 33 -11.89 5.39 -5.08
N TYR A 34 -11.17 5.10 -3.99
CA TYR A 34 -10.16 5.97 -3.44
C TYR A 34 -8.95 5.20 -2.92
N LEU A 35 -7.85 5.92 -2.69
CA LEU A 35 -6.64 5.45 -2.03
C LEU A 35 -6.42 6.22 -0.74
N SER A 36 -6.27 5.49 0.36
CA SER A 36 -6.00 6.06 1.69
C SER A 36 -4.52 6.38 1.88
N ARG A 37 -4.19 7.28 2.82
CA ARG A 37 -2.79 7.47 3.28
C ARG A 37 -2.16 6.12 3.64
N GLY A 38 -0.86 5.99 3.38
CA GLY A 38 -0.12 4.75 3.60
C GLY A 38 -0.23 3.74 2.44
N THR A 39 -1.06 4.02 1.43
CA THR A 39 -1.08 3.20 0.21
C THR A 39 0.26 3.27 -0.51
N VAL A 40 0.77 2.12 -0.95
CA VAL A 40 1.96 2.03 -1.79
C VAL A 40 1.55 1.73 -3.23
N LEU A 41 2.12 2.51 -4.16
CA LEU A 41 1.99 2.33 -5.60
C LEU A 41 3.31 1.79 -6.14
N ARG A 42 3.35 0.52 -6.52
CA ARG A 42 4.50 -0.08 -7.20
C ARG A 42 4.37 0.15 -8.70
N CYS A 43 5.27 0.93 -9.24
CA CYS A 43 5.23 1.39 -10.61
C CYS A 43 6.36 0.74 -11.41
N PRO A 44 6.07 0.12 -12.57
CA PRO A 44 7.08 -0.04 -13.60
C PRO A 44 7.65 1.34 -13.91
N ALA A 45 8.97 1.47 -13.97
CA ALA A 45 9.62 2.75 -14.18
C ALA A 45 10.84 2.61 -15.08
N ASP A 46 11.33 3.76 -15.52
CA ASP A 46 12.54 3.95 -16.31
C ASP A 46 13.30 5.15 -15.72
N TYR A 47 14.32 5.65 -16.42
CA TYR A 47 15.07 6.83 -16.00
C TYR A 47 14.13 7.99 -15.55
N PRO A 48 14.39 8.67 -14.41
CA PRO A 48 15.58 8.60 -13.55
C PRO A 48 15.52 7.52 -12.45
N TYR A 49 14.56 6.60 -12.50
CA TYR A 49 14.38 5.51 -11.55
C TYR A 49 14.96 4.19 -12.07
N GLU A 50 14.94 3.18 -11.21
CA GLU A 50 15.13 1.78 -11.58
C GLU A 50 13.93 1.22 -12.37
N SER A 51 13.99 -0.04 -12.80
CA SER A 51 12.90 -0.68 -13.56
C SER A 51 11.56 -0.76 -12.81
N VAL A 52 11.61 -0.64 -11.49
CA VAL A 52 10.46 -0.59 -10.59
C VAL A 52 10.75 0.40 -9.47
N VAL A 53 9.77 1.24 -9.15
CA VAL A 53 9.82 2.18 -8.02
C VAL A 53 8.52 2.13 -7.23
N ASP A 54 8.61 2.18 -5.91
CA ASP A 54 7.45 2.30 -5.04
C ASP A 54 7.25 3.77 -4.65
N PHE A 55 6.02 4.25 -4.79
CA PHE A 55 5.59 5.55 -4.28
C PHE A 55 4.66 5.37 -3.08
N LEU A 56 4.87 6.15 -2.02
CA LEU A 56 4.04 6.14 -0.82
C LEU A 56 3.10 7.35 -0.84
N LEU A 57 1.81 7.09 -0.70
CA LEU A 57 0.81 8.14 -0.51
C LEU A 57 0.83 8.61 0.94
N ILE A 58 1.17 9.88 1.16
CA ILE A 58 1.28 10.49 2.50
C ILE A 58 0.29 11.64 2.67
N GLU A 59 -0.06 11.94 3.92
CA GLU A 59 -0.66 13.23 4.24
C GLU A 59 0.43 14.32 4.17
N ASP A 60 0.12 15.42 3.49
CA ASP A 60 1.01 16.57 3.35
C ASP A 60 0.16 17.84 3.45
N LEU A 61 0.25 18.56 4.57
CA LEU A 61 -0.57 19.74 4.83
C LEU A 61 -0.26 20.91 3.88
N GLU A 62 0.89 20.90 3.18
CA GLU A 62 1.23 21.91 2.19
C GLU A 62 0.71 21.56 0.79
N SER A 63 0.16 20.36 0.61
CA SER A 63 -0.45 19.94 -0.65
C SER A 63 -1.88 20.51 -0.78
N PRO A 64 -2.33 20.98 -1.95
CA PRO A 64 -3.69 21.47 -2.15
C PRO A 64 -4.80 20.45 -1.85
N SER A 65 -4.56 19.16 -2.12
CA SER A 65 -5.46 18.06 -1.67
C SER A 65 -5.23 17.67 -0.21
N GLY A 66 -4.12 18.11 0.37
CA GLY A 66 -3.55 17.65 1.62
C GLY A 66 -2.95 16.24 1.53
N PHE A 67 -2.60 15.78 0.32
CA PHE A 67 -1.90 14.51 0.05
C PHE A 67 -0.76 14.68 -0.95
N SER A 68 0.30 13.89 -0.78
CA SER A 68 1.45 13.87 -1.69
C SER A 68 1.91 12.44 -1.97
N LEU A 69 2.55 12.22 -3.11
CA LEU A 69 3.33 11.00 -3.34
C LEU A 69 4.78 11.26 -2.97
N LEU A 70 5.33 10.38 -2.15
CA LEU A 70 6.75 10.33 -1.79
C LEU A 70 7.40 9.16 -2.54
N VAL A 71 8.61 9.35 -3.05
CA VAL A 71 9.41 8.23 -3.56
C VAL A 71 9.87 7.38 -2.38
N ALA A 72 9.47 6.11 -2.33
CA ALA A 72 9.73 5.23 -1.19
C ALA A 72 10.98 4.36 -1.36
N THR A 73 11.38 4.06 -2.60
CA THR A 73 12.49 3.14 -2.89
C THR A 73 13.48 3.72 -3.91
N GLY A 74 14.66 3.12 -3.98
CA GLY A 74 15.66 3.41 -5.01
C GLY A 74 16.44 4.71 -4.80
N TYR A 75 17.12 5.15 -5.85
CA TYR A 75 18.03 6.31 -5.83
C TYR A 75 17.37 7.63 -5.40
N LYS A 76 16.07 7.78 -5.67
CA LYS A 76 15.29 8.99 -5.36
C LYS A 76 14.48 8.88 -4.07
N ALA A 77 14.67 7.82 -3.27
CA ALA A 77 13.94 7.61 -2.04
C ALA A 77 14.02 8.81 -1.08
N GLY A 78 12.89 9.13 -0.44
CA GLY A 78 12.75 10.24 0.50
C GLY A 78 12.44 11.59 -0.15
N ILE A 79 12.35 11.67 -1.48
CA ILE A 79 11.97 12.89 -2.20
C ILE A 79 10.46 12.92 -2.42
N THR A 80 9.81 14.07 -2.18
CA THR A 80 8.43 14.30 -2.60
C THR A 80 8.36 14.30 -4.13
N LEU A 81 7.66 13.32 -4.70
CA LEU A 81 7.44 13.22 -6.14
C LEU A 81 6.52 14.34 -6.60
N VAL A 82 5.35 14.45 -5.96
CA VAL A 82 4.33 15.44 -6.34
C VAL A 82 3.42 15.75 -5.16
N ARG A 83 3.05 17.04 -5.03
CA ARG A 83 1.94 17.50 -4.20
C ARG A 83 0.67 17.46 -5.04
N LEU A 84 -0.27 16.60 -4.67
CA LEU A 84 -1.46 16.38 -5.49
C LEU A 84 -2.40 17.59 -5.44
N PRO A 85 -2.95 18.01 -6.59
CA PRO A 85 -3.80 19.19 -6.68
C PRO A 85 -5.16 18.93 -6.03
N ALA A 86 -5.95 19.98 -5.79
CA ALA A 86 -7.20 19.90 -5.03
C ALA A 86 -8.23 18.96 -5.68
N GLU A 87 -8.21 18.84 -7.01
CA GLU A 87 -9.09 17.99 -7.80
C GLU A 87 -8.84 16.48 -7.57
N ALA A 88 -7.65 16.12 -7.06
CA ALA A 88 -7.34 14.75 -6.71
C ALA A 88 -8.02 14.29 -5.40
N LEU A 89 -8.57 15.23 -4.62
CA LEU A 89 -9.16 14.95 -3.33
C LEU A 89 -10.60 14.43 -3.48
N LEU A 90 -10.87 13.25 -2.93
CA LEU A 90 -12.22 12.75 -2.71
C LEU A 90 -12.68 13.13 -1.30
N LEU A 91 -13.73 13.96 -1.21
CA LEU A 91 -14.47 14.27 0.01
C LEU A 91 -15.92 13.82 -0.13
N ARG A 92 -16.27 12.68 0.49
CA ARG A 92 -17.63 12.13 0.45
C ARG A 92 -17.88 11.24 1.67
N ASP A 93 -19.05 11.36 2.30
CA ASP A 93 -19.51 10.47 3.39
C ASP A 93 -18.48 10.28 4.53
N GLY A 94 -17.76 11.35 4.89
CA GLY A 94 -16.72 11.32 5.93
C GLY A 94 -15.37 10.75 5.47
N ILE A 95 -15.25 10.34 4.22
CA ILE A 95 -14.00 9.89 3.59
C ILE A 95 -13.21 11.12 3.14
N ARG A 96 -11.92 11.11 3.48
CA ARG A 96 -10.90 12.04 2.99
C ARG A 96 -9.73 11.23 2.45
N ALA A 97 -9.63 11.12 1.13
CA ALA A 97 -8.68 10.24 0.45
C ALA A 97 -8.39 10.76 -0.97
N VAL A 98 -7.47 10.11 -1.70
CA VAL A 98 -7.22 10.44 -3.11
C VAL A 98 -8.22 9.70 -3.99
N ASP A 99 -8.89 10.41 -4.90
CA ASP A 99 -9.77 9.83 -5.91
C ASP A 99 -8.97 8.93 -6.88
N ARG A 100 -9.30 7.63 -6.91
CA ARG A 100 -8.62 6.66 -7.77
C ARG A 100 -8.85 6.96 -9.25
N ALA A 101 -10.08 7.30 -9.63
CA ALA A 101 -10.43 7.58 -11.02
C ALA A 101 -9.71 8.84 -11.51
N TRP A 102 -9.62 9.87 -10.66
CA TRP A 102 -8.81 11.04 -10.96
C TRP A 102 -7.33 10.67 -11.16
N LEU A 103 -6.75 9.87 -10.25
CA LEU A 103 -5.34 9.47 -10.32
C LEU A 103 -5.02 8.72 -11.62
N VAL A 104 -5.88 7.80 -12.03
CA VAL A 104 -5.75 7.06 -13.30
C VAL A 104 -5.86 8.01 -14.49
N ALA A 105 -6.86 8.88 -14.52
CA ALA A 105 -7.11 9.79 -15.64
C ALA A 105 -6.01 10.87 -15.80
N ASN A 106 -5.33 11.23 -14.71
CA ASN A 106 -4.36 12.33 -14.65
C ASN A 106 -2.91 11.84 -14.49
N TRP A 107 -2.68 10.53 -14.56
CA TRP A 107 -1.39 9.91 -14.23
C TRP A 107 -0.21 10.55 -14.99
N ASN A 108 -0.29 10.63 -16.32
CA ASN A 108 0.79 11.17 -17.15
C ASN A 108 1.00 12.68 -16.98
N ALA A 109 -0.01 13.40 -16.52
CA ALA A 109 0.07 14.84 -16.31
C ALA A 109 0.72 15.20 -14.96
N TRP A 110 0.62 14.32 -13.96
CA TRP A 110 1.01 14.65 -12.58
C TRP A 110 2.03 13.71 -11.94
N ILE A 111 2.04 12.43 -12.33
CA ILE A 111 2.75 11.38 -11.59
C ILE A 111 4.01 10.96 -12.34
N TYR A 112 3.85 10.36 -13.52
CA TYR A 112 4.97 9.83 -14.29
C TYR A 112 4.63 9.67 -15.77
N GLU A 113 5.64 9.81 -16.64
CA GLU A 113 5.45 9.77 -18.10
C GLU A 113 4.97 8.40 -18.59
N ARG A 114 5.34 7.31 -17.90
CA ARG A 114 4.72 6.01 -18.13
C ARG A 114 3.34 6.00 -17.47
N GLY A 115 2.32 5.61 -18.23
CA GLY A 115 0.93 5.57 -17.79
C GLY A 115 0.65 4.63 -16.61
N PRO A 116 -0.61 4.58 -16.15
CA PRO A 116 -1.01 3.83 -14.97
C PRO A 116 -1.04 2.30 -15.20
N GLU A 117 -0.77 1.83 -16.42
CA GLU A 117 -0.75 0.42 -16.77
C GLU A 117 0.36 -0.34 -16.03
N GLY A 118 -0.02 -1.44 -15.36
CA GLY A 118 0.90 -2.25 -14.57
C GLY A 118 1.29 -1.65 -13.21
N VAL A 119 0.73 -0.50 -12.84
CA VAL A 119 0.88 0.05 -11.48
C VAL A 119 0.09 -0.83 -10.50
N LEU A 120 0.76 -1.31 -9.46
CA LEU A 120 0.16 -2.14 -8.41
C LEU A 120 -0.08 -1.31 -7.15
N VAL A 121 -1.20 -1.57 -6.50
CA VAL A 121 -1.64 -0.95 -5.25
C VAL A 121 -1.50 -1.96 -4.12
N ALA A 122 -0.84 -1.55 -3.04
CA ALA A 122 -0.88 -2.25 -1.76
C ALA A 122 -1.44 -1.31 -0.68
N GLU A 123 -2.63 -1.64 -0.19
CA GLU A 123 -3.15 -1.06 1.05
C GLU A 123 -2.58 -1.81 2.25
N ASN A 124 -2.37 -1.10 3.36
CA ASN A 124 -1.84 -1.65 4.60
C ASN A 124 -0.48 -2.36 4.37
N TYR A 125 0.49 -1.64 3.82
CA TYR A 125 1.84 -2.15 3.56
C TYR A 125 2.44 -2.71 4.87
N LEU A 126 2.42 -4.03 5.00
CA LEU A 126 2.92 -4.71 6.19
C LEU A 126 4.44 -4.66 6.17
N ALA A 127 5.02 -4.20 7.28
CA ALA A 127 6.42 -4.50 7.56
C ALA A 127 6.51 -6.03 7.68
N ILE A 128 7.14 -6.67 6.70
CA ILE A 128 7.44 -8.09 6.81
C ILE A 128 8.54 -8.21 7.86
N ASP A 129 8.16 -8.45 9.11
CA ASP A 129 9.05 -9.10 10.06
C ASP A 129 9.05 -10.60 9.71
N ASP A 130 9.91 -11.04 8.80
CA ASP A 130 10.21 -12.47 8.66
C ASP A 130 11.64 -12.79 9.07
N PRO A 131 11.92 -12.89 10.39
CA PRO A 131 13.12 -13.55 10.89
C PRO A 131 12.98 -15.09 10.96
N GLY A 132 11.88 -15.67 10.48
CA GLY A 132 11.51 -17.08 10.67
C GLY A 132 12.23 -18.10 9.78
N ASP A 133 12.96 -17.66 8.75
CA ASP A 133 13.76 -18.56 7.89
C ASP A 133 15.24 -18.66 8.31
N ARG A 134 15.57 -18.22 9.53
CA ARG A 134 16.87 -18.49 10.16
C ARG A 134 16.80 -19.70 11.09
N ASP A 135 16.32 -20.83 10.58
CA ASP A 135 16.53 -22.13 11.22
C ASP A 135 17.78 -22.78 10.61
N HIS A 136 18.94 -22.26 11.00
CA HIS A 136 20.24 -22.91 10.85
C HIS A 136 20.93 -22.90 12.22
N GLY A 137 20.50 -23.84 13.07
CA GLY A 137 21.18 -24.30 14.28
C GLY A 137 21.37 -25.81 14.23
#